data_AF-X1KYD4-F1
#
_entry.id   AF-X1KYD4-F1
#
_cell.length_a   1.000
_cell.length_b   1.000
_cell.length_c   1.000
_cell.angle_alpha   90.00
_cell.angle_beta   90.00
_cell.angle_gamma   90.00
#
_symmetry.space_group_name_H-M   'P 1'
#
loop_
_entity.id
_entity.type
_entity.pdbx_description
1 polymer ?
#
loop_
_entity_poly.entity_id
_entity_poly.type
_entity_poly.pdbx_seq_one_letter_code
_entity_poly.pdbx_strand_id
1 'polypeptide(L)'
;MDWLEQNAKGNPFMLWIDMFDPHEPWDAPERFQKMYRDEYSYERYMFGYGVRNADIRPDDLPVIKDLYAAEVTFSDYCIGRLLKRVEQLGLMDNTIIVFSTDHGTHLGEKGCVQKTPGLLNACVTRIPLIIKHPDK
;
A
#
# COMPACT_ATOMS: atom_id res chain seq x y z
N MET A 1 -7.87 -8.23 -14.34
CA MET A 1 -6.79 -8.41 -15.33
C MET A 1 -7.32 -8.26 -16.76
N ASP A 2 -8.58 -8.63 -16.99
CA ASP A 2 -9.26 -8.66 -18.29
C ASP A 2 -9.06 -7.40 -19.15
N TRP A 3 -9.11 -6.21 -18.54
CA TRP A 3 -8.89 -4.96 -19.27
C TRP A 3 -7.52 -4.92 -19.95
N LEU A 4 -6.44 -5.28 -19.23
CA LEU A 4 -5.09 -5.28 -19.78
C LEU A 4 -4.97 -6.27 -20.96
N GLU A 5 -5.59 -7.44 -20.82
CA GLU A 5 -5.55 -8.50 -21.84
C GLU A 5 -6.30 -8.11 -23.12
N GLN A 6 -7.45 -7.45 -22.98
CA GLN A 6 -8.24 -6.97 -24.11
C GLN A 6 -7.54 -5.85 -24.89
N ASN A 7 -6.70 -5.06 -24.21
CA ASN A 7 -6.05 -3.88 -24.79
C ASN A 7 -4.58 -4.12 -25.21
N ALA A 8 -3.99 -5.28 -24.91
CA ALA A 8 -2.57 -5.56 -25.10
C ALA A 8 -2.07 -5.47 -26.56
N LYS A 9 -2.94 -5.64 -27.57
CA LYS A 9 -2.54 -5.78 -28.98
C LYS A 9 -2.94 -4.60 -29.87
N GLY A 10 -3.76 -3.68 -29.37
CA GLY A 10 -4.57 -2.81 -30.24
C GLY A 10 -4.13 -1.36 -30.36
N ASN A 11 -3.60 -0.76 -29.29
CA ASN A 11 -3.33 0.68 -29.22
C ASN A 11 -2.27 1.01 -28.15
N PRO A 12 -1.60 2.17 -28.23
CA PRO A 12 -1.03 2.76 -27.03
C PRO A 12 -2.15 2.95 -26.00
N PHE A 13 -1.89 2.58 -24.75
CA PHE A 13 -2.87 2.66 -23.67
C PHE A 13 -2.31 3.43 -22.48
N MET A 14 -3.22 3.98 -21.69
CA MET A 14 -2.95 4.44 -20.34
C MET A 14 -3.82 3.64 -19.39
N LEU A 15 -3.19 2.89 -18.48
CA LEU A 15 -3.87 2.14 -17.43
C LEU A 15 -3.53 2.80 -16.09
N TRP A 16 -4.51 3.42 -15.47
CA TRP A 16 -4.41 3.95 -14.12
C TRP A 16 -5.03 2.97 -13.15
N ILE A 17 -4.26 2.49 -12.19
CA ILE A 17 -4.73 1.61 -11.13
C ILE A 17 -4.55 2.36 -9.83
N ASP A 18 -5.68 2.62 -9.18
CA ASP A 18 -5.73 3.20 -7.85
C ASP A 18 -5.96 2.06 -6.85
N MET A 19 -5.02 1.87 -5.93
CA MET A 19 -5.10 0.86 -4.89
C MET A 19 -5.52 1.54 -3.60
N PHE A 20 -6.60 1.04 -3.00
CA PHE A 20 -7.03 1.55 -1.69
C PHE A 20 -6.01 1.19 -0.59
N ASP A 21 -5.45 -0.01 -0.63
CA ASP A 21 -4.43 -0.46 0.32
C ASP A 21 -3.10 0.29 0.12
N PRO A 22 -2.38 0.67 1.20
CA PRO A 22 -2.56 0.22 2.58
C PRO A 22 -3.36 1.21 3.46
N HIS A 23 -4.34 1.92 2.90
CA HIS A 23 -5.24 2.74 3.72
C HIS A 23 -5.97 1.86 4.75
N GLU A 24 -6.28 2.41 5.92
CA GLU A 24 -7.09 1.70 6.91
C GLU A 24 -8.49 1.31 6.38
N PRO A 25 -9.12 0.23 6.88
CA PRO A 25 -8.63 -0.70 7.92
C PRO A 25 -7.44 -1.55 7.43
N TRP A 26 -6.50 -1.87 8.33
CA TRP A 26 -5.38 -2.76 8.00
C TRP A 26 -5.75 -4.21 8.31
N ASP A 27 -6.48 -4.83 7.38
CA ASP A 27 -7.12 -6.13 7.52
C ASP A 27 -6.74 -7.14 6.41
N ALA A 28 -5.52 -7.00 5.88
CA ALA A 28 -4.91 -7.85 4.86
C ALA A 28 -5.22 -9.34 5.07
N PRO A 29 -5.36 -10.17 4.01
CA PRO A 29 -5.68 -11.58 4.18
C PRO A 29 -4.74 -12.30 5.18
N GLU A 30 -5.30 -13.20 6.00
CA GLU A 30 -4.61 -13.86 7.14
C GLU A 30 -3.20 -14.36 6.82
N ARG A 31 -2.99 -14.91 5.60
CA ARG A 31 -1.68 -15.40 5.16
C ARG A 31 -0.57 -14.33 5.21
N PHE A 32 -0.92 -13.06 5.01
CA PHE A 32 0.03 -11.94 5.04
C PHE A 32 0.21 -11.41 6.46
N GLN A 33 -0.87 -11.35 7.26
CA GLN A 33 -0.79 -11.00 8.67
C GLN A 33 0.15 -11.96 9.43
N LYS A 34 0.04 -13.27 9.17
CA LYS A 34 0.91 -14.31 9.73
C LYS A 34 2.39 -14.21 9.36
N MET A 35 2.76 -13.39 8.38
CA MET A 35 4.18 -13.13 8.09
C MET A 35 4.83 -12.21 9.12
N TYR A 36 4.02 -11.44 9.86
CA TYR A 36 4.49 -10.44 10.81
C TYR A 36 4.17 -10.81 12.26
N ARG A 37 3.09 -11.55 12.50
CA ARG A 37 2.64 -11.93 13.84
C ARG A 37 1.73 -13.15 13.80
N ASP A 38 1.96 -14.09 14.72
CA ASP A 38 1.17 -15.34 14.82
C ASP A 38 -0.26 -15.10 15.29
N GLU A 39 -0.44 -14.22 16.28
CA GLU A 39 -1.73 -13.92 16.90
C GLU A 39 -1.94 -12.42 17.10
N TYR A 40 -3.10 -11.93 16.68
CA TYR A 40 -3.56 -10.56 16.91
C TYR A 40 -4.61 -10.58 18.01
N SER A 41 -4.37 -9.85 19.10
CA SER A 41 -5.09 -10.10 20.36
C SER A 41 -6.56 -9.64 20.40
N TYR A 42 -7.18 -9.12 19.32
CA TYR A 42 -8.61 -8.78 19.25
C TYR A 42 -9.01 -8.23 17.87
N GLU A 43 -10.33 -8.14 17.59
CA GLU A 43 -10.91 -7.46 16.42
C GLU A 43 -10.57 -5.95 16.45
N ARG A 44 -9.75 -5.48 15.51
CA ARG A 44 -9.12 -4.15 15.54
C ARG A 44 -9.59 -3.27 14.38
N TYR A 45 -10.74 -2.63 14.55
CA TYR A 45 -11.12 -1.51 13.67
C TYR A 45 -10.47 -0.22 14.19
N MET A 46 -9.37 0.20 13.58
CA MET A 46 -8.88 1.57 13.76
C MET A 46 -9.56 2.49 12.74
N PHE A 47 -10.79 2.88 13.04
CA PHE A 47 -11.43 3.99 12.35
C PHE A 47 -11.12 5.29 13.10
N GLY A 48 -10.58 6.26 12.38
CA GLY A 48 -10.20 7.56 12.93
C GLY A 48 -9.50 8.43 11.89
N TYR A 49 -9.25 9.68 12.24
CA TYR A 49 -8.38 10.57 11.47
C TYR A 49 -7.36 11.19 12.42
N GLY A 50 -6.17 10.60 12.47
CA GLY A 50 -5.09 11.09 13.32
C GLY A 50 -5.28 10.68 14.78
N VAL A 51 -5.37 9.39 15.03
CA VAL A 51 -5.51 8.81 16.37
C VAL A 51 -4.29 9.17 17.21
N ARG A 52 -4.48 9.73 18.40
CA ARG A 52 -3.36 10.03 19.30
C ARG A 52 -2.88 8.73 19.94
N ASN A 53 -1.57 8.58 20.09
CA ASN A 53 -1.00 7.43 20.79
C ASN A 53 -1.52 7.31 22.25
N ALA A 54 -1.89 8.44 22.86
CA ALA A 54 -2.47 8.47 24.20
C ALA A 54 -3.88 7.86 24.29
N ASP A 55 -4.57 7.69 23.14
CA ASP A 55 -5.93 7.15 23.07
C ASP A 55 -5.95 5.65 22.72
N ILE A 56 -4.77 5.03 22.51
CA ILE A 56 -4.62 3.59 22.25
C ILE A 56 -3.79 2.94 23.36
N ARG A 57 -3.86 1.61 23.49
CA ARG A 57 -3.01 0.92 24.48
C ARG A 57 -1.56 0.93 23.99
N PRO A 58 -0.56 1.01 24.90
CA PRO A 58 0.84 0.94 24.51
C PRO A 58 1.19 -0.29 23.67
N ASP A 59 0.58 -1.43 23.97
CA ASP A 59 0.78 -2.70 23.25
C ASP A 59 0.15 -2.71 21.85
N ASP A 60 -0.60 -1.67 21.48
CA ASP A 60 -1.26 -1.59 20.18
C ASP A 60 -0.34 -1.05 19.10
N LEU A 61 0.62 -0.18 19.45
CA LEU A 61 1.55 0.41 18.48
C LEU A 61 2.39 -0.61 17.71
N PRO A 62 3.00 -1.63 18.35
CA PRO A 62 3.71 -2.68 17.61
C PRO A 62 2.76 -3.46 16.69
N VAL A 63 1.55 -3.77 17.17
CA VAL A 63 0.56 -4.53 16.39
C VAL A 63 0.07 -3.74 15.17
N ILE A 64 -0.15 -2.43 15.34
CA ILE A 64 -0.47 -1.47 14.28
C ILE A 64 0.59 -1.49 13.18
N LYS A 65 1.87 -1.45 13.55
CA LYS A 65 2.98 -1.50 12.59
C LYS A 65 3.01 -2.82 11.82
N ASP A 66 2.76 -3.94 12.50
CA ASP A 66 2.71 -5.26 11.87
C ASP A 66 1.53 -5.38 10.90
N LEU A 67 0.35 -4.85 11.25
CA LEU A 67 -0.82 -4.83 10.37
C LEU A 67 -0.58 -3.95 9.13
N TYR A 68 -0.02 -2.75 9.31
CA TYR A 68 0.35 -1.90 8.18
C TYR A 68 1.38 -2.59 7.26
N ALA A 69 2.37 -3.28 7.83
CA ALA A 69 3.36 -4.01 7.04
C ALA A 69 2.74 -5.22 6.29
N ALA A 70 1.77 -5.89 6.90
CA ALA A 70 0.99 -6.94 6.25
C ALA A 70 0.19 -6.40 5.06
N GLU A 71 -0.42 -5.22 5.18
CA GLU A 71 -1.10 -4.55 4.06
C GLU A 71 -0.13 -4.18 2.94
N VAL A 72 1.01 -3.59 3.27
CA VAL A 72 2.04 -3.26 2.28
C VAL A 72 2.48 -4.53 1.53
N THR A 73 2.60 -5.67 2.22
CA THR A 73 2.95 -6.96 1.59
C THR A 73 1.84 -7.49 0.71
N PHE A 74 0.58 -7.31 1.10
CA PHE A 74 -0.55 -7.69 0.26
C PHE A 74 -0.61 -6.83 -1.01
N SER A 75 -0.41 -5.52 -0.88
CA SER A 75 -0.30 -4.61 -2.02
C SER A 75 0.84 -5.00 -2.95
N ASP A 76 2.02 -5.30 -2.40
CA ASP A 76 3.17 -5.79 -3.17
C ASP A 76 2.82 -7.08 -3.94
N TYR A 77 2.17 -8.04 -3.30
CA TYR A 77 1.70 -9.26 -3.96
C TYR A 77 0.74 -8.97 -5.12
N CYS A 78 -0.22 -8.05 -4.94
CA CYS A 78 -1.17 -7.65 -5.97
C CYS A 78 -0.48 -6.94 -7.15
N ILE A 79 0.46 -6.05 -6.87
CA ILE A 79 1.29 -5.38 -7.89
C ILE A 79 2.13 -6.42 -8.63
N GLY A 80 2.77 -7.36 -7.92
CA GLY A 80 3.54 -8.44 -8.51
C GLY A 80 2.71 -9.30 -9.48
N ARG A 81 1.43 -9.56 -9.16
CA ARG A 81 0.51 -10.24 -10.09
C ARG A 81 0.25 -9.44 -11.36
N LEU A 82 0.08 -8.12 -11.25
CA LEU A 82 -0.09 -7.24 -12.39
C LEU A 82 1.17 -7.23 -13.26
N LEU A 83 2.35 -6.98 -12.65
CA LEU A 83 3.62 -6.92 -13.37
C LEU A 83 3.95 -8.23 -14.07
N LYS A 84 3.69 -9.37 -13.41
CA LYS A 84 3.81 -10.69 -14.04
C LYS A 84 2.90 -10.82 -15.26
N ARG A 85 1.68 -10.27 -15.21
CA ARG A 85 0.77 -10.32 -16.35
C ARG A 85 1.23 -9.40 -17.49
N VAL A 86 1.74 -8.21 -17.17
CA VAL A 86 2.39 -7.29 -18.14
C VAL A 86 3.55 -8.00 -18.85
N GLU A 87 4.41 -8.69 -18.11
CA GLU A 87 5.52 -9.48 -18.66
C GLU A 87 5.02 -10.60 -19.58
N GLN A 88 4.05 -11.41 -19.13
CA GLN A 88 3.48 -12.50 -19.93
C GLN A 88 2.81 -12.05 -21.23
N LEU A 89 2.34 -10.81 -21.29
CA LEU A 89 1.75 -10.21 -22.49
C LEU A 89 2.81 -9.58 -23.41
N GLY A 90 4.09 -9.62 -23.03
CA GLY A 90 5.18 -9.01 -23.80
C GLY A 90 5.19 -7.49 -23.75
N LEU A 91 4.53 -6.89 -22.75
CA LEU A 91 4.34 -5.44 -22.67
C LEU A 91 5.47 -4.71 -21.93
N MET A 92 6.32 -5.44 -21.18
CA MET A 92 7.33 -4.86 -20.30
C MET A 92 8.30 -3.93 -21.04
N ASP A 93 8.70 -4.29 -22.26
CA ASP A 93 9.70 -3.57 -23.05
C ASP A 93 9.12 -2.41 -23.87
N ASN A 94 7.82 -2.17 -23.79
CA ASN A 94 7.14 -1.08 -24.52
C ASN A 94 6.12 -0.32 -23.63
N THR A 95 6.24 -0.44 -22.31
CA THR A 95 5.35 0.23 -21.35
C THR A 95 6.18 1.04 -20.35
N ILE A 96 5.83 2.32 -20.17
CA ILE A 96 6.30 3.11 -19.03
C ILE A 96 5.47 2.70 -17.81
N ILE A 97 6.13 2.30 -16.73
CA ILE A 97 5.47 1.95 -15.48
C ILE A 97 5.82 3.01 -14.45
N VAL A 98 4.80 3.66 -13.90
CA VAL A 98 4.93 4.64 -12.82
C VAL A 98 4.25 4.08 -11.59
N PHE A 99 4.97 4.08 -10.47
CA PHE A 99 4.44 3.73 -9.16
C PHE A 99 4.68 4.91 -8.21
N SER A 100 3.62 5.31 -7.51
CA SER A 100 3.65 6.36 -6.51
C SER A 100 2.52 6.16 -5.51
N THR A 101 2.57 6.87 -4.39
CA THR A 101 1.41 7.05 -3.50
C THR A 101 0.96 8.51 -3.53
N ASP A 102 -0.22 8.79 -2.98
CA ASP A 102 -0.76 10.14 -2.80
C ASP A 102 -0.14 10.84 -1.58
N HIS A 103 0.04 10.10 -0.48
CA HIS A 103 0.70 10.51 0.74
C HIS A 103 1.23 9.30 1.52
N GLY A 104 1.85 9.56 2.67
CA GLY A 104 2.23 8.55 3.67
C GLY A 104 1.33 8.57 4.90
N THR A 105 1.72 7.90 5.97
CA THR A 105 0.93 7.80 7.20
C THR A 105 1.84 7.74 8.43
N HIS A 106 1.36 8.20 9.59
CA HIS A 106 2.06 7.97 10.86
C HIS A 106 1.68 6.60 11.41
N LEU A 107 2.65 5.90 12.00
CA LEU A 107 2.49 4.62 12.69
C LEU A 107 2.92 4.74 14.15
N GLY A 108 2.70 5.92 14.75
CA GLY A 108 3.05 6.26 16.13
C GLY A 108 4.06 7.39 16.24
N GLU A 109 4.69 7.81 15.15
CA GLU A 109 5.60 8.95 15.15
C GLU A 109 4.88 10.23 15.62
N LYS A 110 5.59 11.05 16.41
CA LYS A 110 5.06 12.30 16.95
C LYS A 110 3.75 12.14 17.75
N GLY A 111 3.52 10.96 18.32
CA GLY A 111 2.33 10.70 19.14
C GLY A 111 1.05 10.51 18.33
N CYS A 112 1.16 10.23 17.03
CA CYS A 112 0.03 10.10 16.11
C CYS A 112 0.11 8.77 15.33
N VAL A 113 -1.05 8.16 15.10
CA VAL A 113 -1.27 7.12 14.12
C VAL A 113 -2.22 7.68 13.06
N GLN A 114 -2.02 7.33 11.79
CA GLN A 114 -2.68 7.91 10.62
C GLN A 114 -2.21 9.34 10.28
N LYS A 115 -3.12 10.20 9.83
CA LYS A 115 -2.85 11.54 9.30
C LYS A 115 -3.81 12.53 9.95
N THR A 116 -3.31 13.74 10.23
CA THR A 116 -4.10 14.85 10.78
C THR A 116 -3.64 16.16 10.13
N PRO A 117 -4.52 17.15 9.91
CA PRO A 117 -4.17 18.34 9.13
C PRO A 117 -3.05 19.17 9.77
N GLY A 118 -2.91 19.09 11.10
CA GLY A 118 -1.91 19.86 11.84
C GLY A 118 -0.52 19.24 11.92
N LEU A 119 -0.30 18.05 11.36
CA LEU A 119 0.95 17.29 11.52
C LEU A 119 1.57 16.92 10.17
N LEU A 120 1.92 17.95 9.40
CA LEU A 120 2.59 17.79 8.12
C LEU A 120 4.10 17.58 8.32
N ASN A 121 4.59 16.38 8.03
CA ASN A 121 6.01 16.05 8.08
C ASN A 121 6.35 14.89 7.11
N ALA A 122 7.61 14.45 7.12
CA ALA A 122 8.12 13.43 6.21
C ALA A 122 7.34 12.10 6.24
N CYS A 123 6.71 11.70 7.36
CA CYS A 123 5.88 10.50 7.43
C CYS A 123 4.67 10.57 6.49
N VAL A 124 4.16 11.78 6.21
CA VAL A 124 2.99 12.00 5.33
C VAL A 124 3.41 12.50 3.95
N THR A 125 4.51 13.24 3.84
CA THR A 125 4.88 13.90 2.57
C THR A 125 5.95 13.19 1.76
N ARG A 126 6.74 12.28 2.35
CA ARG A 126 7.80 11.57 1.65
C ARG A 126 7.24 10.29 1.02
N ILE A 127 6.78 10.42 -0.22
CA ILE A 127 6.20 9.32 -0.99
C ILE A 127 7.26 8.56 -1.81
N PRO A 128 7.05 7.25 -2.08
CA PRO A 128 7.81 6.57 -3.11
C PRO A 128 7.42 7.10 -4.49
N LEU A 129 8.39 7.24 -5.39
CA LEU A 129 8.18 7.49 -6.81
C LEU A 129 9.16 6.63 -7.60
N ILE A 130 8.63 5.65 -8.33
CA ILE A 130 9.41 4.76 -9.18
C ILE A 130 8.90 4.93 -10.61
N ILE A 131 9.82 5.15 -11.55
CA ILE A 131 9.51 5.25 -12.97
C ILE A 131 10.42 4.28 -13.70
N LYS A 132 9.83 3.24 -14.29
CA LYS A 132 10.49 2.34 -15.24
C LYS A 132 10.19 2.84 -16.63
N HIS A 133 11.21 3.32 -17.32
CA HIS A 133 11.12 3.64 -18.74
C HIS A 133 11.58 2.43 -19.56
N PRO A 134 10.98 2.11 -20.72
CA PRO A 134 11.48 1.05 -21.61
C PRO A 134 12.98 1.11 -21.90
N ASP A 135 13.50 2.32 -22.11
CA ASP A 135 14.90 2.55 -22.52
C ASP A 135 15.91 2.75 -21.38
N LYS A 136 15.52 2.61 -20.10
CA LYS A 136 16.41 2.85 -18.95
C LYS A 136 16.25 1.78 -17.87
#